data_AF-A2E0W5-F1
#
_entry.id   AF-A2E0W5-F1
#
_cell.length_a   1.000
_cell.length_b   1.000
_cell.length_c   1.000
_cell.angle_alpha   90.00
_cell.angle_beta   90.00
_cell.angle_gamma   90.00
#
_symmetry.space_group_name_H-M   'P 1'
#
loop_
_entity.id
_entity.type
_entity.pdbx_description
1 polymer ?
#
loop_
_entity_poly.entity_id
_entity_poly.type
_entity_poly.pdbx_seq_one_letter_code
_entity_poly.pdbx_strand_id
1 'polypeptide(L)'
;MSECLKYQTPDDGCMAYAIISHNIDFVTFLMNEYNIEIDLEDCGVFNNLESYLVYFDQTKDINKCFVYSPILNIPSLLEYFLSHGANINEKNNDGETALYIAARNNSKETAEFLISHGANINEKDNDGETALHIAALFHHEEIVELLISHCAKK
;
A
#
# COMPACT_ATOMS: atom_id res chain seq x y z
N MET A 1 -10.45 26.67 15.97
CA MET A 1 -9.40 26.93 14.98
C MET A 1 -8.29 27.72 15.68
N SER A 2 -7.17 27.08 15.99
CA SER A 2 -6.08 27.66 16.80
C SER A 2 -5.34 28.76 16.02
N GLU A 3 -4.79 29.74 16.75
CA GLU A 3 -4.11 30.91 16.16
C GLU A 3 -2.89 30.57 15.27
N CYS A 4 -2.37 29.35 15.35
CA CYS A 4 -1.23 28.88 14.56
C CYS A 4 -1.53 28.77 13.05
N LEU A 5 -2.80 28.61 12.66
CA LEU A 5 -3.22 28.45 11.24
C LEU A 5 -3.31 29.81 10.49
N LYS A 6 -2.99 30.93 11.13
CA LYS A 6 -3.05 32.27 10.51
C LYS A 6 -1.91 32.54 9.51
N TYR A 7 -0.85 31.72 9.49
CA TYR A 7 0.38 32.05 8.77
C TYR A 7 0.79 31.06 7.68
N GLN A 8 0.25 29.84 7.68
CA GLN A 8 0.55 28.84 6.66
C GLN A 8 -0.64 27.89 6.50
N THR A 9 -1.07 27.69 5.25
CA THR A 9 -2.05 26.65 4.91
C THR A 9 -1.38 25.29 5.04
N PRO A 10 -1.97 24.32 5.77
CA PRO A 10 -1.48 22.95 5.78
C PRO A 10 -1.33 22.40 4.36
N ASP A 11 -0.32 21.56 4.19
CA ASP A 11 0.06 20.90 2.93
C ASP A 11 0.29 19.40 3.17
N ASP A 12 0.68 18.67 2.14
CA ASP A 12 0.93 17.22 2.22
C ASP A 12 2.01 16.87 3.26
N GLY A 13 2.98 17.78 3.48
CA GLY A 13 3.98 17.63 4.54
C GLY A 13 3.34 17.60 5.93
N CYS A 14 2.30 18.39 6.17
CA CYS A 14 1.54 18.35 7.42
C CYS A 14 0.85 17.00 7.63
N MET A 15 0.32 16.40 6.55
CA MET A 15 -0.30 15.07 6.61
C MET A 15 0.74 14.01 6.91
N ALA A 16 1.89 14.01 6.23
CA ALA A 16 2.99 13.08 6.51
C ALA A 16 3.44 13.18 7.97
N TYR A 17 3.62 14.39 8.53
CA TYR A 17 3.95 14.56 9.95
C TYR A 17 2.86 14.02 10.88
N ALA A 18 1.59 14.19 10.54
CA ALA A 18 0.48 13.66 11.33
C ALA A 18 0.47 12.12 11.34
N ILE A 19 0.74 11.50 10.19
CA ILE A 19 0.90 10.03 10.05
C ILE A 19 2.12 9.55 10.85
N ILE A 20 3.29 10.16 10.67
CA ILE A 20 4.54 9.79 11.38
C ILE A 20 4.38 9.88 12.90
N SER A 21 3.65 10.89 13.38
CA SER A 21 3.44 11.12 14.82
C SER A 21 2.27 10.33 15.41
N HIS A 22 1.57 9.52 14.62
CA HIS A 22 0.34 8.81 15.02
C HIS A 22 -0.73 9.74 15.61
N ASN A 23 -0.84 10.96 15.08
CA ASN A 23 -1.82 11.93 15.53
C ASN A 23 -3.10 11.87 14.69
N ILE A 24 -4.00 10.94 15.03
CA ILE A 24 -5.24 10.68 14.27
C ILE A 24 -6.21 11.85 14.27
N ASP A 25 -6.29 12.60 15.38
CA ASP A 25 -7.08 13.83 15.43
C ASP A 25 -6.58 14.86 14.41
N PHE A 26 -5.27 14.95 14.21
CA PHE A 26 -4.70 15.85 13.23
C PHE A 26 -4.84 15.31 11.80
N VAL A 27 -4.65 14.00 11.57
CA VAL A 27 -4.91 13.35 10.27
C VAL A 27 -6.35 13.61 9.82
N THR A 28 -7.33 13.33 10.69
CA THR A 28 -8.75 13.52 10.38
C THR A 28 -9.09 15.00 10.17
N PHE A 29 -8.50 15.91 10.95
CA PHE A 29 -8.66 17.35 10.76
C PHE A 29 -8.12 17.80 9.38
N LEU A 30 -6.91 17.37 9.00
CA LEU A 30 -6.29 17.72 7.72
C LEU A 30 -7.11 17.19 6.54
N MET A 31 -7.56 15.94 6.62
CA MET A 31 -8.37 15.33 5.56
C MET A 31 -9.73 16.01 5.40
N ASN A 32 -10.44 16.30 6.50
CA ASN A 32 -11.79 16.85 6.43
C ASN A 32 -11.83 18.36 6.14
N GLU A 33 -10.96 19.15 6.77
CA GLU A 33 -11.01 20.61 6.69
C GLU A 33 -10.19 21.18 5.52
N TYR A 34 -9.14 20.45 5.09
CA TYR A 34 -8.24 20.90 4.03
C TYR A 34 -8.26 19.99 2.80
N ASN A 35 -9.00 18.87 2.82
CA ASN A 35 -9.05 17.91 1.72
C ASN A 35 -7.66 17.42 1.29
N ILE A 36 -6.76 17.29 2.26
CA ILE A 36 -5.42 16.73 2.03
C ILE A 36 -5.56 15.21 2.10
N GLU A 37 -5.15 14.52 1.04
CA GLU A 37 -5.29 13.07 0.95
C GLU A 37 -4.26 12.38 1.87
N ILE A 38 -4.66 11.28 2.50
CA ILE A 38 -3.75 10.42 3.26
C ILE A 38 -2.96 9.56 2.27
N ASP A 39 -1.64 9.63 2.36
CA ASP A 39 -0.77 8.72 1.62
C ASP A 39 -0.72 7.34 2.31
N LEU A 40 -1.17 6.30 1.60
CA LEU A 40 -1.21 4.94 2.11
C LEU A 40 0.17 4.28 2.17
N GLU A 41 1.13 4.74 1.36
CA GLU A 41 2.52 4.31 1.44
C GLU A 41 3.11 4.78 2.78
N ASP A 42 2.93 6.07 3.14
CA ASP A 42 3.35 6.60 4.44
C ASP A 42 2.69 5.86 5.60
N CYS A 43 1.39 5.55 5.50
CA CYS A 43 0.71 4.75 6.52
C CYS A 43 1.38 3.39 6.72
N GLY A 44 1.78 2.74 5.62
CA GLY A 44 2.50 1.48 5.66
C GLY A 44 3.90 1.61 6.25
N VAL A 45 4.72 2.53 5.72
CA VAL A 45 6.11 2.76 6.12
C VAL A 45 6.24 3.12 7.59
N PHE A 46 5.33 3.95 8.12
CA PHE A 46 5.31 4.33 9.53
C PHE A 46 4.42 3.44 10.40
N ASN A 47 3.90 2.33 9.85
CA ASN A 47 3.03 1.37 10.54
C ASN A 47 1.84 2.02 11.27
N ASN A 48 1.24 3.04 10.64
CA ASN A 48 0.09 3.77 11.16
C ASN A 48 -1.21 3.23 10.54
N LEU A 49 -1.61 2.05 11.02
CA LEU A 49 -2.86 1.39 10.59
C LEU A 49 -4.10 2.24 10.86
N GLU A 50 -4.10 3.05 11.91
CA GLU A 50 -5.26 3.91 12.24
C GLU A 50 -5.50 4.94 11.14
N SER A 51 -4.45 5.62 10.65
CA SER A 51 -4.56 6.58 9.54
C SER A 51 -4.98 5.89 8.24
N TYR A 52 -4.44 4.70 7.99
CA TYR A 52 -4.87 3.86 6.88
C TYR A 52 -6.37 3.55 6.94
N LEU A 53 -6.89 3.19 8.12
CA LEU A 53 -8.32 2.91 8.31
C LEU A 53 -9.17 4.18 8.21
N VAL A 54 -8.66 5.36 8.60
CA VAL A 54 -9.33 6.65 8.33
C VAL A 54 -9.50 6.85 6.82
N TYR A 55 -8.43 6.62 6.04
CA TYR A 55 -8.53 6.71 4.57
C TYR A 55 -9.60 5.77 4.02
N PHE A 56 -9.56 4.50 4.41
CA PHE A 56 -10.53 3.51 3.95
C PHE A 56 -11.96 3.87 4.36
N ASP A 57 -12.16 4.34 5.60
CA ASP A 57 -13.49 4.67 6.08
C ASP A 57 -14.12 5.83 5.30
N GLN A 58 -13.32 6.84 4.96
CA GLN A 58 -13.83 8.03 4.28
C GLN A 58 -13.99 7.85 2.77
N THR A 59 -13.07 7.13 2.12
CA THR A 59 -13.04 7.01 0.64
C THR A 59 -13.81 5.80 0.16
N LYS A 60 -13.86 4.74 0.97
CA LYS A 60 -14.31 3.39 0.58
C LYS A 60 -13.56 2.83 -0.64
N ASP A 61 -12.36 3.35 -0.94
CA ASP A 61 -11.54 2.87 -2.06
C ASP A 61 -10.84 1.56 -1.69
N ILE A 62 -11.60 0.48 -1.86
CA ILE A 62 -11.16 -0.89 -1.56
C ILE A 62 -9.94 -1.31 -2.37
N ASN A 63 -9.85 -0.84 -3.61
CA ASN A 63 -8.85 -1.23 -4.58
C ASN A 63 -7.52 -0.60 -4.23
N LYS A 64 -7.51 0.72 -3.98
CA LYS A 64 -6.30 1.41 -3.52
C LYS A 64 -5.83 0.85 -2.18
N CYS A 65 -6.74 0.61 -1.23
CA CYS A 65 -6.38 -0.01 0.04
C CYS A 65 -5.73 -1.39 -0.19
N PHE A 66 -6.37 -2.27 -0.96
CA PHE A 66 -5.83 -3.59 -1.26
C PHE A 66 -4.40 -3.53 -1.81
N VAL A 67 -4.12 -2.63 -2.76
CA VAL A 67 -2.79 -2.50 -3.37
C VAL A 67 -1.71 -2.17 -2.32
N TYR A 68 -1.96 -1.25 -1.39
CA TYR A 68 -0.98 -0.84 -0.36
C TYR A 68 -0.96 -1.74 0.90
N SER A 69 -1.92 -2.64 1.07
CA SER A 69 -2.00 -3.56 2.22
C SER A 69 -0.74 -4.41 2.47
N PRO A 70 0.02 -4.87 1.45
CA PRO A 70 1.25 -5.66 1.65
C PRO A 70 2.34 -4.95 2.47
N ILE A 71 2.35 -3.62 2.53
CA ILE A 71 3.33 -2.84 3.31
C ILE A 71 3.10 -3.05 4.81
N LEU A 72 1.85 -3.17 5.23
CA LEU A 72 1.46 -3.33 6.63
C LEU A 72 1.76 -4.74 7.17
N ASN A 73 1.99 -5.73 6.28
CA ASN A 73 2.19 -7.14 6.62
C ASN A 73 1.04 -7.71 7.51
N ILE A 74 -0.21 -7.41 7.14
CA ILE A 74 -1.42 -7.88 7.82
C ILE A 74 -2.23 -8.77 6.86
N PRO A 75 -2.03 -10.10 6.86
CA PRO A 75 -2.71 -11.00 5.92
C PRO A 75 -4.24 -10.94 5.99
N SER A 76 -4.81 -10.76 7.18
CA SER A 76 -6.26 -10.65 7.36
C SER A 76 -6.87 -9.42 6.68
N LEU A 77 -6.08 -8.36 6.44
CA LEU A 77 -6.52 -7.18 5.71
C LEU A 77 -6.68 -7.47 4.22
N LEU A 78 -5.75 -8.25 3.64
CA LEU A 78 -5.84 -8.72 2.25
C LEU A 78 -7.06 -9.64 2.06
N GLU A 79 -7.28 -10.58 2.98
CA GLU A 79 -8.47 -11.44 2.97
C GLU A 79 -9.76 -10.63 3.03
N TYR A 80 -9.81 -9.63 3.92
CA TYR A 80 -10.95 -8.74 4.04
C TYR A 80 -11.23 -8.04 2.71
N PHE A 81 -10.25 -7.39 2.09
CA PHE A 81 -10.48 -6.66 0.86
C PHE A 81 -10.83 -7.58 -0.33
N LEU A 82 -10.20 -8.76 -0.46
CA LEU A 82 -10.58 -9.72 -1.50
C LEU A 82 -12.01 -10.22 -1.33
N SER A 83 -12.43 -10.51 -0.09
CA SER A 83 -13.81 -10.94 0.19
C SER A 83 -14.86 -9.85 -0.08
N HIS A 84 -14.44 -8.58 -0.13
CA HIS A 84 -15.29 -7.44 -0.44
C HIS A 84 -15.14 -6.96 -1.90
N GLY A 85 -14.45 -7.73 -2.74
CA GLY A 85 -14.41 -7.50 -4.19
C GLY A 85 -13.21 -6.69 -4.70
N ALA A 86 -12.14 -6.56 -3.91
CA ALA A 86 -10.90 -5.99 -4.41
C ALA A 86 -10.37 -6.76 -5.64
N ASN A 87 -9.88 -6.03 -6.62
CA ASN A 87 -9.22 -6.61 -7.77
C ASN A 87 -7.78 -7.00 -7.39
N ILE A 88 -7.47 -8.30 -7.43
CA ILE A 88 -6.14 -8.82 -7.06
C ILE A 88 -4.99 -8.28 -7.94
N ASN A 89 -5.31 -7.85 -9.16
CA ASN A 89 -4.37 -7.28 -10.12
C ASN A 89 -4.55 -5.77 -10.30
N GLU A 90 -5.21 -5.11 -9.34
CA GLU A 90 -5.31 -3.66 -9.32
C GLU A 90 -3.92 -3.02 -9.27
N LYS A 91 -3.82 -1.81 -9.84
CA LYS A 91 -2.58 -1.04 -9.91
C LYS A 91 -2.74 0.31 -9.22
N ASN A 92 -1.73 0.72 -8.47
CA ASN A 92 -1.63 2.11 -8.00
C ASN A 92 -1.24 3.05 -9.15
N ASN A 93 -1.02 4.32 -8.82
CA ASN A 93 -0.64 5.35 -9.80
C ASN A 93 0.70 5.08 -10.49
N ASP A 94 1.59 4.31 -9.86
CA ASP A 94 2.89 3.90 -10.39
C ASP A 94 2.81 2.61 -11.21
N GLY A 95 1.60 2.05 -11.39
CA GLY A 95 1.38 0.80 -12.11
C GLY A 95 1.68 -0.45 -11.27
N GLU A 96 1.99 -0.29 -9.98
CA GLU A 96 2.39 -1.38 -9.10
C GLU A 96 1.17 -2.14 -8.59
N THR A 97 1.27 -3.47 -8.57
CA THR A 97 0.26 -4.34 -7.95
C THR A 97 0.61 -4.65 -6.50
N ALA A 98 -0.35 -5.22 -5.75
CA ALA A 98 -0.07 -5.75 -4.41
C ALA A 98 1.11 -6.75 -4.40
N LEU A 99 1.25 -7.57 -5.46
CA LEU A 99 2.36 -8.52 -5.55
C LEU A 99 3.70 -7.82 -5.78
N TYR A 100 3.72 -6.74 -6.56
CA TYR A 100 4.91 -5.90 -6.73
C TYR A 100 5.34 -5.30 -5.39
N ILE A 101 4.41 -4.73 -4.64
CA ILE A 101 4.68 -4.10 -3.33
C ILE A 101 5.14 -5.15 -2.31
N ALA A 102 4.55 -6.35 -2.30
CA ALA A 102 5.01 -7.45 -1.46
C ALA A 102 6.46 -7.85 -1.78
N ALA A 103 6.80 -7.91 -3.07
CA ALA A 103 8.16 -8.21 -3.53
C ALA A 103 9.16 -7.11 -3.14
N ARG A 104 8.79 -5.83 -3.29
CA ARG A 104 9.59 -4.67 -2.87
C ARG A 104 9.86 -4.64 -1.36
N ASN A 105 8.94 -5.17 -0.54
CA ASN A 105 9.05 -5.18 0.93
C ASN A 105 9.56 -6.51 1.52
N ASN A 106 9.98 -7.47 0.69
CA ASN A 106 10.42 -8.80 1.13
C ASN A 106 9.34 -9.60 1.90
N SER A 107 8.06 -9.34 1.62
CA SER A 107 6.93 -9.96 2.32
C SER A 107 6.54 -11.29 1.69
N LYS A 108 7.30 -12.35 1.97
CA LYS A 108 7.15 -13.66 1.32
C LYS A 108 5.78 -14.30 1.53
N GLU A 109 5.30 -14.32 2.76
CA GLU A 109 4.00 -14.91 3.11
C GLU A 109 2.86 -14.18 2.37
N THR A 110 2.98 -12.86 2.25
CA THR A 110 2.03 -12.04 1.47
C THR A 110 2.13 -12.34 -0.03
N ALA A 111 3.34 -12.49 -0.57
CA ALA A 111 3.51 -12.86 -1.98
C ALA A 111 2.93 -14.26 -2.28
N GLU A 112 3.18 -15.25 -1.41
CA GLU A 112 2.58 -16.60 -1.51
C GLU A 112 1.06 -16.54 -1.48
N PHE A 113 0.51 -15.77 -0.54
CA PHE A 113 -0.93 -15.53 -0.44
C PHE A 113 -1.49 -14.97 -1.75
N LEU A 114 -0.92 -13.87 -2.26
CA LEU A 114 -1.39 -13.22 -3.50
C LEU A 114 -1.31 -14.17 -4.71
N ILE A 115 -0.21 -14.91 -4.87
CA ILE A 115 -0.04 -15.88 -5.96
C ILE A 115 -1.08 -17.00 -5.86
N SER A 116 -1.32 -17.53 -4.65
CA SER A 116 -2.31 -18.59 -4.44
C SER A 116 -3.76 -18.14 -4.73
N HIS A 117 -4.04 -16.84 -4.65
CA HIS A 117 -5.33 -16.24 -4.97
C HIS A 117 -5.43 -15.74 -6.43
N GLY A 118 -4.42 -16.01 -7.26
CA GLY A 118 -4.46 -15.75 -8.70
C GLY A 118 -3.86 -14.41 -9.14
N ALA A 119 -2.98 -13.80 -8.34
CA ALA A 119 -2.21 -12.64 -8.78
C ALA A 119 -1.39 -12.96 -10.03
N ASN A 120 -1.42 -12.06 -11.01
CA ASN A 120 -0.65 -12.17 -12.24
C ASN A 120 0.80 -11.75 -11.99
N ILE A 121 1.69 -12.74 -11.88
CA ILE A 121 3.13 -12.55 -11.65
C ILE A 121 3.86 -11.75 -12.74
N ASN A 122 3.24 -11.57 -13.92
CA ASN A 122 3.82 -10.89 -15.07
C ASN A 122 3.30 -9.45 -15.25
N GLU A 123 2.50 -8.93 -14.31
CA GLU A 123 2.13 -7.52 -14.35
C GLU A 123 3.36 -6.64 -14.26
N LYS A 124 3.30 -5.54 -15.03
CA LYS A 124 4.35 -4.53 -15.11
C LYS A 124 3.89 -3.23 -14.50
N ASP A 125 4.78 -2.57 -13.78
CA ASP A 125 4.64 -1.17 -13.39
C ASP A 125 4.79 -0.23 -14.61
N ASN A 126 4.76 1.08 -14.35
CA ASN A 126 4.88 2.09 -15.39
C ASN A 126 6.27 2.12 -16.08
N ASP A 127 7.31 1.62 -15.40
CA ASP A 127 8.68 1.52 -15.92
C ASP A 127 8.91 0.19 -16.68
N GLY A 128 7.93 -0.71 -16.65
CA GLY A 128 7.98 -2.00 -17.34
C GLY A 128 8.57 -3.13 -16.50
N GLU A 129 8.82 -2.88 -15.21
CA GLU A 129 9.39 -3.82 -14.24
C GLU A 129 8.28 -4.69 -13.63
N THR A 130 8.61 -5.94 -13.34
CA THR A 130 7.69 -6.90 -12.70
C THR A 130 8.08 -7.11 -11.24
N ALA A 131 7.23 -7.82 -10.47
CA ALA A 131 7.55 -8.26 -9.12
C ALA A 131 8.90 -9.01 -9.02
N LEU A 132 9.30 -9.74 -10.08
CA LEU A 132 10.60 -10.43 -10.11
C LEU A 132 11.76 -9.44 -10.25
N HIS A 133 11.59 -8.42 -11.09
CA HIS A 133 12.64 -7.42 -11.30
C HIS A 133 12.90 -6.62 -10.01
N ILE A 134 11.83 -6.16 -9.34
CA ILE A 134 11.98 -5.39 -8.10
C ILE A 134 12.56 -6.25 -6.98
N ALA A 135 12.15 -7.52 -6.85
CA ALA A 135 12.75 -8.43 -5.87
C ALA A 135 14.25 -8.65 -6.13
N ALA A 136 14.66 -8.78 -7.40
CA ALA A 136 16.05 -8.95 -7.77
C ALA A 136 16.88 -7.67 -7.52
N LEU A 137 16.31 -6.48 -7.80
CA LEU A 137 16.95 -5.19 -7.56
C LEU A 137 17.28 -4.98 -6.08
N PHE A 138 16.37 -5.38 -5.19
CA PHE A 138 16.55 -5.28 -3.74
C PHE A 138 17.23 -6.51 -3.10
N HIS A 139 17.68 -7.48 -3.89
CA HIS A 139 18.34 -8.70 -3.42
C HIS A 139 17.47 -9.57 -2.47
N HIS A 140 16.16 -9.64 -2.71
CA HIS A 140 15.22 -10.45 -1.95
C HIS A 140 15.19 -11.90 -2.46
N GLU A 141 16.23 -12.67 -2.13
CA GLU A 141 16.48 -14.02 -2.68
C GLU A 141 15.27 -14.96 -2.54
N GLU A 142 14.63 -15.00 -1.37
CA GLU A 142 13.48 -15.89 -1.15
C GLU A 142 12.27 -15.54 -2.03
N ILE A 143 12.04 -14.25 -2.30
CA ILE A 143 10.98 -13.79 -3.21
C ILE A 143 11.34 -14.15 -4.65
N VAL A 144 12.60 -13.97 -5.05
CA VAL A 144 13.09 -14.33 -6.39
C VAL A 144 12.87 -15.83 -6.64
N GLU A 145 13.27 -16.68 -5.70
CA GLU A 145 13.04 -18.13 -5.77
C GLU A 145 11.55 -18.47 -5.86
N LEU A 146 10.72 -17.84 -5.01
CA LEU A 146 9.27 -18.01 -5.02
C LEU A 146 8.69 -17.69 -6.40
N LEU A 147 9.01 -16.52 -6.97
CA LEU A 147 8.48 -16.06 -8.25
C LEU A 147 8.96 -16.94 -9.42
N ILE A 148 10.24 -17.32 -9.46
CA ILE A 148 10.80 -18.21 -10.50
C ILE A 148 10.11 -19.57 -10.46
N SER A 149 9.89 -20.13 -9.25
CA SER A 149 9.24 -21.43 -9.09
C SER A 149 7.79 -21.46 -9.59
N HIS A 150 7.12 -20.31 -9.63
CA HIS A 150 5.76 -20.16 -10.17
C HIS A 150 5.75 -19.77 -11.66
N CYS A 151 6.80 -19.13 -12.17
CA CYS A 151 7.00 -18.92 -13.62
C CYS A 151 7.25 -20.23 -14.37
N ALA A 152 8.02 -21.17 -13.79
CA ALA A 152 8.42 -22.41 -14.45
C ALA A 152 7.32 -23.50 -14.52
N LYS A 153 6.15 -23.26 -13.91
CA LYS A 153 5.04 -24.23 -13.83
C LYS A 153 3.93 -23.99 -14.88
N LYS A 154 4.13 -23.11 -15.86
CA LYS A 154 3.26 -22.90 -17.03
C LYS A 154 3.82 -23.58 -18.26
#